data_AF-A0A1V5HMX3-F1
#
_entry.id   AF-A0A1V5HMX3-F1
#
_cell.length_a   1.000
_cell.length_b   1.000
_cell.length_c   1.000
_cell.angle_alpha   90.00
_cell.angle_beta   90.00
_cell.angle_gamma   90.00
#
_symmetry.space_group_name_H-M   'P 1'
#
loop_
_entity.id
_entity.type
_entity.pdbx_description
1 polymer ?
#
loop_
_entity_poly.entity_id
_entity_poly.type
_entity_poly.pdbx_seq_one_letter_code
_entity_poly.pdbx_strand_id
1 'polypeptide(L)'
;MYYLIADLTVQMNPQHQPLKDQCLPYKINELPLLVDCVIPQGAKTIAAYQRKKPHLSVGEAEYLLYGAYFYDTLLRHEGIMLHASCVVYRNYAYLFSANSGVGKSTHTQIWCKVFKEAFILNDDKPALKFNGNTLFAYGTPFSGKTNQNINAKYPVAGIAFLQQNPINEIKRISSKEAIINFINQTLKPHDEERYDLMATTLDRILELIPFYTFNVNRDDEAAILAYQTMRID
;
A
#
# COMPACT_ATOMS: atom_id res chain seq x y z
N MET A 1 -0.13 19.69 -11.67
CA MET A 1 -1.41 19.60 -10.93
C MET A 1 -1.10 19.22 -9.48
N TYR A 2 -2.06 19.38 -8.57
CA TYR A 2 -1.89 19.02 -7.16
C TYR A 2 -2.86 17.90 -6.78
N TYR A 3 -2.40 17.02 -5.91
CA TYR A 3 -3.14 15.87 -5.44
C TYR A 3 -2.93 15.72 -3.93
N LEU A 4 -3.96 15.35 -3.19
CA LEU A 4 -3.86 14.99 -1.78
C LEU A 4 -3.79 13.47 -1.67
N ILE A 5 -2.62 12.93 -1.35
CA ILE A 5 -2.37 11.49 -1.26
C ILE A 5 -1.76 11.18 0.11
N ALA A 6 -2.41 10.33 0.88
CA ALA A 6 -1.98 9.97 2.24
C ALA A 6 -1.75 11.17 3.17
N ASP A 7 -2.64 12.16 3.11
CA ASP A 7 -2.53 13.47 3.78
C ASP A 7 -1.30 14.31 3.36
N LEU A 8 -0.66 13.99 2.23
CA LEU A 8 0.43 14.77 1.66
C LEU A 8 -0.02 15.47 0.38
N THR A 9 0.35 16.73 0.24
CA THR A 9 0.15 17.48 -0.99
C THR A 9 1.26 17.15 -1.99
N VAL A 10 0.87 16.53 -3.09
CA VAL A 10 1.77 16.04 -4.14
C VAL A 10 1.58 16.86 -5.41
N GLN A 11 2.64 17.52 -5.86
CA GLN A 11 2.71 18.17 -7.16
C GLN A 11 3.20 17.16 -8.21
N MET A 12 2.30 16.75 -9.10
CA MET A 12 2.60 15.84 -10.21
C MET A 12 1.73 16.14 -11.44
N ASN A 13 2.05 15.51 -12.57
CA ASN A 13 1.31 15.69 -13.82
C ASN A 13 1.25 14.39 -14.63
N PRO A 14 0.55 13.35 -14.14
CA PRO A 14 0.46 12.06 -14.83
C PRO A 14 -0.25 12.22 -16.18
N GLN A 15 0.38 11.71 -17.25
CA GLN A 15 -0.11 11.84 -18.62
C GLN A 15 -0.54 10.51 -19.23
N HIS A 16 -0.16 9.38 -18.64
CA HIS A 16 -0.31 8.05 -19.20
C HIS A 16 -1.11 7.13 -18.28
N GLN A 17 -1.82 6.18 -18.88
CA GLN A 17 -2.45 5.11 -18.12
C GLN A 17 -1.40 4.13 -17.56
N PRO A 18 -1.66 3.53 -16.38
CA PRO A 18 -2.90 3.63 -15.61
C PRO A 18 -2.97 4.85 -14.67
N LEU A 19 -1.82 5.48 -14.36
CA LEU A 19 -1.73 6.50 -13.30
C LEU A 19 -2.62 7.72 -13.56
N LYS A 20 -2.77 8.13 -14.82
CA LYS A 20 -3.64 9.23 -15.22
C LYS A 20 -5.07 9.08 -14.68
N ASP A 21 -5.62 7.87 -14.70
CA ASP A 21 -7.00 7.61 -14.24
C ASP A 21 -7.02 7.36 -12.73
N GLN A 22 -6.05 6.59 -12.23
CA GLN A 22 -5.97 6.21 -10.81
C GLN A 22 -5.74 7.41 -9.87
N CYS A 23 -5.15 8.50 -10.36
CA CYS A 23 -4.92 9.70 -9.56
C CYS A 23 -6.11 10.68 -9.49
N LEU A 24 -7.13 10.52 -10.35
CA LEU A 24 -8.25 11.47 -10.42
C LEU A 24 -8.97 11.68 -9.08
N PRO A 25 -9.26 10.64 -8.27
CA PRO A 25 -9.92 10.81 -6.97
C PRO A 25 -9.10 11.59 -5.93
N TYR A 26 -7.81 11.79 -6.19
CA TYR A 26 -6.89 12.49 -5.29
C TYR A 26 -6.67 13.94 -5.71
N LYS A 27 -7.16 14.36 -6.88
CA LYS A 27 -6.90 15.69 -7.42
C LYS A 27 -7.55 16.76 -6.54
N ILE A 28 -6.80 17.81 -6.20
CA ILE A 28 -7.32 19.01 -5.55
C ILE A 28 -7.38 20.16 -6.56
N ASN A 29 -8.41 20.99 -6.45
CA ASN A 29 -8.64 22.12 -7.36
C ASN A 29 -8.03 23.42 -6.85
N GLU A 30 -7.76 23.51 -5.55
CA GLU A 30 -7.21 24.69 -4.90
C GLU A 30 -5.69 24.67 -4.93
N LEU A 31 -5.08 25.86 -4.97
CA LEU A 31 -3.64 26.01 -4.82
C LEU A 31 -3.27 25.74 -3.36
N PRO A 32 -2.44 24.73 -3.07
CA PRO A 32 -2.11 24.40 -1.70
C PRO A 32 -1.12 25.40 -1.10
N LEU A 33 -1.20 25.60 0.21
CA LEU A 33 -0.26 26.44 0.97
C LEU A 33 1.13 25.82 1.09
N LEU A 34 1.19 24.48 1.11
CA LEU A 34 2.40 23.69 1.22
C LEU A 34 2.38 22.56 0.19
N VAL A 35 3.55 22.23 -0.37
CA VAL A 35 3.74 21.07 -1.24
C VAL A 35 4.77 20.15 -0.59
N ASP A 36 4.31 19.01 -0.11
CA ASP A 36 5.15 18.02 0.58
C ASP A 36 6.02 17.22 -0.39
N CYS A 37 5.50 16.91 -1.58
CA CYS A 37 6.18 16.11 -2.58
C CYS A 37 6.10 16.76 -3.96
N VAL A 38 7.25 17.03 -4.58
CA VAL A 38 7.34 17.48 -5.97
C VAL A 38 7.92 16.34 -6.81
N ILE A 39 7.07 15.69 -7.61
CA ILE A 39 7.52 14.59 -8.48
C ILE A 39 8.04 15.19 -9.79
N PRO A 40 9.27 14.87 -10.22
CA PRO A 40 9.81 15.36 -11.49
C PRO A 40 8.93 15.00 -12.67
N GLN A 41 8.58 16.03 -13.45
CA GLN A 41 7.61 15.93 -14.54
C GLN A 41 8.31 15.95 -15.90
N GLY A 42 7.56 15.62 -16.94
CA GLY A 42 7.98 15.80 -18.33
C GLY A 42 8.46 14.53 -19.04
N ALA A 43 8.17 14.47 -20.34
CA ALA A 43 8.45 13.31 -21.18
C ALA A 43 9.93 12.90 -21.17
N LYS A 44 10.87 13.86 -21.05
CA LYS A 44 12.32 13.57 -21.00
C LYS A 44 12.71 12.74 -19.78
N THR A 45 12.14 13.03 -18.61
CA THR A 45 12.42 12.33 -17.35
C THR A 45 11.89 10.90 -17.41
N ILE A 46 10.65 10.74 -17.86
CA ILE A 46 10.02 9.42 -18.05
C ILE A 46 10.80 8.59 -19.07
N ALA A 47 11.16 9.18 -20.22
CA ALA A 47 11.96 8.53 -21.24
C ALA A 47 13.38 8.17 -20.75
N ALA A 48 14.00 8.99 -19.90
CA ALA A 48 15.28 8.65 -19.28
C ALA A 48 15.16 7.44 -18.34
N TYR A 49 14.07 7.35 -17.57
CA TYR A 49 13.78 6.19 -16.72
C TYR A 49 13.48 4.94 -17.56
N GLN A 50 12.65 5.06 -18.59
CA GLN A 50 12.32 3.97 -19.52
C GLN A 50 13.55 3.44 -20.26
N ARG A 51 14.49 4.31 -20.68
CA ARG A 51 15.74 3.87 -21.31
C ARG A 51 16.58 2.94 -20.42
N LYS A 52 16.51 3.12 -19.10
CA LYS A 52 17.15 2.20 -18.14
C LYS A 52 16.39 0.88 -17.96
N LYS A 53 15.12 0.82 -18.40
CA LYS A 53 14.20 -0.32 -18.27
C LYS A 53 13.37 -0.49 -19.56
N PRO A 54 14.02 -0.88 -20.67
CA PRO A 54 13.41 -0.82 -22.01
C PRO A 54 12.21 -1.74 -22.21
N HIS A 55 11.96 -2.69 -21.30
CA HIS A 55 10.79 -3.56 -21.30
C HIS A 55 9.50 -2.87 -20.82
N LEU A 56 9.61 -1.69 -20.18
CA LEU A 56 8.44 -0.94 -19.71
C LEU A 56 7.85 -0.10 -20.83
N SER A 57 6.52 -0.05 -20.91
CA SER A 57 5.82 1.02 -21.63
C SER A 57 6.07 2.38 -20.97
N VAL A 58 5.77 3.46 -21.69
CA VAL A 58 5.89 4.83 -21.15
C VAL A 58 5.00 5.02 -19.92
N GLY A 59 3.79 4.43 -19.93
CA GLY A 59 2.86 4.48 -18.80
C GLY A 59 3.34 3.72 -17.58
N GLU A 60 3.92 2.53 -17.75
CA GLU A 60 4.52 1.78 -16.64
C GLU A 60 5.76 2.49 -16.08
N ALA A 61 6.56 3.11 -16.95
CA ALA A 61 7.70 3.93 -16.55
C ALA A 61 7.26 5.14 -15.71
N GLU A 62 6.22 5.87 -16.15
CA GLU A 62 5.62 6.98 -15.40
C GLU A 62 5.09 6.51 -14.03
N TYR A 63 4.29 5.43 -14.02
CA TYR A 63 3.71 4.85 -12.82
C TYR A 63 4.77 4.46 -11.77
N LEU A 64 5.80 3.73 -12.18
CA LEU A 64 6.87 3.30 -11.27
C LEU A 64 7.74 4.45 -10.79
N LEU A 65 8.05 5.41 -11.68
CA LEU A 65 8.84 6.58 -11.32
C LEU A 65 8.10 7.43 -10.28
N TYR A 66 6.82 7.74 -10.52
CA TYR A 66 6.03 8.59 -9.64
C TYR A 66 5.80 7.91 -8.30
N GLY A 67 5.54 6.59 -8.31
CA GLY A 67 5.44 5.80 -7.08
C GLY A 67 6.73 5.85 -6.27
N ALA A 68 7.89 5.69 -6.91
CA ALA A 68 9.18 5.75 -6.21
C ALA A 68 9.41 7.10 -5.52
N TYR A 69 9.14 8.23 -6.20
CA TYR A 69 9.26 9.57 -5.58
C TYR A 69 8.28 9.78 -4.42
N PHE A 70 7.04 9.36 -4.60
CA PHE A 70 6.02 9.49 -3.55
C PHE A 70 6.39 8.69 -2.30
N TYR A 71 6.74 7.41 -2.45
CA TYR A 71 7.06 6.56 -1.31
C TYR A 71 8.40 6.88 -0.66
N ASP A 72 9.37 7.39 -1.42
CA ASP A 72 10.58 7.98 -0.83
C ASP A 72 10.22 9.20 0.04
N THR A 73 9.36 10.09 -0.45
CA THR A 73 8.88 11.25 0.33
C THR A 73 8.13 10.78 1.58
N LEU A 74 7.26 9.78 1.46
CA LEU A 74 6.46 9.23 2.56
C LEU A 74 7.30 8.84 3.80
N LEU A 75 8.53 8.34 3.61
CA LEU A 75 9.45 8.00 4.71
C LEU A 75 9.77 9.20 5.62
N ARG A 76 9.80 10.43 5.08
CA ARG A 76 10.02 11.67 5.86
C ARG A 76 8.78 12.08 6.69
N HIS A 77 7.65 11.43 6.46
CA HIS A 77 6.36 11.73 7.11
C HIS A 77 5.84 10.55 7.92
N GLU A 78 6.75 9.79 8.56
CA GLU A 78 6.43 8.62 9.39
C GLU A 78 5.54 7.60 8.69
N GLY A 79 5.79 7.39 7.40
CA GLY A 79 5.05 6.43 6.60
C GLY A 79 5.94 5.54 5.76
N ILE A 80 5.37 4.41 5.33
CA ILE A 80 6.05 3.36 4.60
C ILE A 80 5.07 2.70 3.62
N MET A 81 5.61 2.25 2.48
CA MET A 81 4.85 1.46 1.51
C MET A 81 4.82 -0.01 1.95
N LEU A 82 3.66 -0.67 1.81
CA LEU A 82 3.60 -2.13 1.86
C LEU A 82 2.91 -2.64 0.61
N HIS A 83 3.55 -3.56 -0.12
CA HIS A 83 2.95 -4.24 -1.25
C HIS A 83 1.91 -5.25 -0.74
N ALA A 84 0.65 -4.83 -0.76
CA ALA A 84 -0.46 -5.51 -0.12
C ALA A 84 -1.77 -5.16 -0.82
N SER A 85 -2.75 -6.06 -0.69
CA SER A 85 -4.15 -5.69 -0.91
C SER A 85 -4.77 -5.35 0.45
N CYS A 86 -5.39 -4.18 0.54
CA CYS A 86 -5.96 -3.61 1.75
C CYS A 86 -7.48 -3.57 1.63
N VAL A 87 -8.17 -4.30 2.50
CA VAL A 87 -9.62 -4.28 2.62
C VAL A 87 -10.02 -3.58 3.91
N VAL A 88 -11.13 -2.86 3.88
CA VAL A 88 -11.71 -2.20 5.05
C VAL A 88 -13.00 -2.90 5.40
N TYR A 89 -13.19 -3.20 6.68
CA TYR A 89 -14.45 -3.72 7.22
C TYR A 89 -14.62 -3.19 8.64
N ARG A 90 -15.83 -2.74 8.98
CA ARG A 90 -16.16 -2.14 10.29
C ARG A 90 -15.17 -1.06 10.74
N ASN A 91 -14.81 -0.15 9.82
CA ASN A 91 -13.90 0.97 10.03
C ASN A 91 -12.44 0.62 10.35
N TYR A 92 -12.00 -0.62 10.13
CA TYR A 92 -10.61 -1.03 10.26
C TYR A 92 -10.05 -1.56 8.94
N ALA A 93 -8.78 -1.28 8.70
CA ALA A 93 -8.03 -1.79 7.57
C ALA A 93 -7.32 -3.11 7.91
N TYR A 94 -7.49 -4.09 7.02
CA TYR A 94 -6.82 -5.39 7.06
C TYR A 94 -5.95 -5.51 5.81
N LEU A 95 -4.65 -5.74 6.01
CA LEU A 95 -3.69 -5.80 4.92
C LEU A 95 -3.23 -7.24 4.70
N PHE A 96 -3.27 -7.66 3.44
CA PHE A 96 -2.80 -8.97 2.99
C PHE A 96 -1.63 -8.79 2.05
N SER A 97 -0.43 -9.17 2.50
CA SER A 97 0.81 -9.04 1.74
C SER A 97 1.34 -10.41 1.33
N ALA A 98 1.95 -10.49 0.15
CA ALA A 98 2.54 -11.69 -0.42
C ALA A 98 3.22 -11.35 -1.74
N ASN A 99 4.09 -12.28 -2.20
CA ASN A 99 4.64 -12.24 -3.54
C ASN A 99 3.53 -12.13 -4.61
N SER A 100 3.89 -11.55 -5.75
CA SER A 100 2.96 -11.44 -6.88
C SER A 100 2.45 -12.81 -7.31
N GLY A 101 1.15 -12.90 -7.62
CA GLY A 101 0.50 -14.16 -8.05
C GLY A 101 0.02 -15.08 -6.92
N VAL A 102 0.35 -14.83 -5.65
CA VAL A 102 -0.09 -15.67 -4.51
C VAL A 102 -1.59 -15.56 -4.24
N GLY A 103 -2.22 -14.42 -4.56
CA GLY A 103 -3.68 -14.26 -4.46
C GLY A 103 -4.17 -13.15 -3.51
N LYS A 104 -3.36 -12.11 -3.24
CA LYS A 104 -3.77 -10.95 -2.40
C LYS A 104 -5.13 -10.36 -2.82
N SER A 105 -5.25 -9.96 -4.08
CA SER A 105 -6.48 -9.39 -4.64
C SER A 105 -7.64 -10.38 -4.65
N THR A 106 -7.35 -11.67 -4.87
CA THR A 106 -8.37 -12.72 -4.77
C THR A 106 -8.92 -12.81 -3.35
N HIS A 107 -8.05 -12.76 -2.34
CA HIS A 107 -8.48 -12.84 -0.95
C HIS A 107 -9.33 -11.64 -0.53
N THR A 108 -8.94 -10.42 -0.88
CA THR A 108 -9.76 -9.22 -0.57
C THR A 108 -11.07 -9.16 -1.36
N GLN A 109 -11.14 -9.75 -2.56
CA GLN A 109 -12.41 -9.95 -3.26
C GLN A 109 -13.34 -10.92 -2.52
N ILE A 110 -12.81 -11.99 -1.92
CA ILE A 110 -13.59 -12.89 -1.06
C ILE A 110 -14.13 -12.12 0.14
N TRP A 111 -13.34 -11.23 0.76
CA TRP A 111 -13.84 -10.36 1.83
C TRP A 111 -15.05 -9.52 1.39
N CYS A 112 -15.00 -8.87 0.23
CA CYS A 112 -16.12 -8.09 -0.30
C CYS A 112 -17.36 -8.95 -0.64
N LYS A 113 -17.17 -10.23 -0.98
CA LYS A 113 -18.26 -11.19 -1.20
C LYS A 113 -18.92 -11.61 0.12
N VAL A 114 -18.10 -11.92 1.12
CA VAL A 114 -18.55 -12.46 2.43
C VAL A 114 -19.12 -11.37 3.33
N PHE A 115 -18.47 -10.20 3.36
CA PHE A 115 -18.84 -9.08 4.21
C PHE A 115 -19.41 -7.94 3.37
N LYS A 116 -20.73 -7.74 3.44
CA LYS A 116 -21.45 -6.76 2.60
C LYS A 116 -20.94 -5.32 2.72
N GLU A 117 -20.41 -4.94 3.88
CA GLU A 117 -19.88 -3.60 4.15
C GLU A 117 -18.37 -3.49 3.85
N ALA A 118 -17.72 -4.59 3.46
CA ALA A 118 -16.31 -4.56 3.15
C ALA A 118 -16.05 -3.98 1.76
N PHE A 119 -14.95 -3.24 1.64
CA PHE A 119 -14.50 -2.69 0.38
C PHE A 119 -12.97 -2.63 0.31
N ILE A 120 -12.43 -2.65 -0.91
CA ILE A 120 -10.99 -2.58 -1.15
C ILE A 120 -10.55 -1.11 -1.12
N LEU A 121 -9.68 -0.77 -0.18
CA LEU A 121 -9.09 0.55 -0.04
C LEU A 121 -7.94 0.77 -1.04
N ASN A 122 -7.10 -0.25 -1.25
CA ASN A 122 -6.02 -0.25 -2.24
C ASN A 122 -5.56 -1.68 -2.53
N ASP A 123 -5.37 -2.05 -3.80
CA ASP A 123 -5.07 -3.44 -4.17
C ASP A 123 -3.57 -3.75 -4.45
N ASP A 124 -2.67 -2.76 -4.43
CA ASP A 124 -1.25 -2.97 -4.78
C ASP A 124 -0.30 -2.36 -3.75
N LYS A 125 -0.38 -1.04 -3.55
CA LYS A 125 0.55 -0.29 -2.71
C LYS A 125 -0.22 0.68 -1.83
N PRO A 126 -0.93 0.20 -0.79
CA PRO A 126 -1.37 1.09 0.28
C PRO A 126 -0.16 1.79 0.92
N ALA A 127 -0.38 3.05 1.31
CA ALA A 127 0.55 3.74 2.20
C ALA A 127 0.16 3.45 3.64
N LEU A 128 1.13 3.11 4.48
CA LEU A 128 0.97 3.05 5.92
C LEU A 128 1.60 4.31 6.50
N LYS A 129 0.87 5.09 7.29
CA LYS A 129 1.42 6.34 7.86
C LYS A 129 0.83 6.61 9.23
N PHE A 130 1.70 7.01 10.16
CA PHE A 130 1.29 7.40 11.49
C PHE A 130 0.57 8.74 11.50
N ASN A 131 -0.42 8.86 12.37
CA ASN A 131 -0.99 10.11 12.82
C ASN A 131 -1.11 10.04 14.34
N GLY A 132 -0.20 10.72 15.05
CA GLY A 132 0.00 10.48 16.47
C GLY A 132 0.46 9.04 16.72
N ASN A 133 -0.24 8.30 17.59
CA ASN A 133 0.08 6.91 17.94
C ASN A 133 -0.72 5.86 17.15
N THR A 134 -1.52 6.27 16.17
CA THR A 134 -2.33 5.36 15.38
C THR A 134 -1.73 5.21 13.98
N LEU A 135 -1.50 3.96 13.58
CA LEU A 135 -1.15 3.65 12.20
C LEU A 135 -2.41 3.60 11.34
N PHE A 136 -2.42 4.36 10.26
CA PHE A 136 -3.48 4.31 9.26
C PHE A 136 -2.97 3.68 7.96
N ALA A 137 -3.82 2.87 7.33
CA ALA A 137 -3.67 2.53 5.92
C ALA A 137 -4.42 3.54 5.07
N TYR A 138 -3.81 3.95 3.97
CA TYR A 138 -4.34 4.91 3.03
C TYR A 138 -4.49 4.27 1.65
N GLY A 139 -5.56 4.63 0.96
CA GLY A 139 -5.59 4.45 -0.49
C GLY A 139 -4.57 5.38 -1.15
N THR A 140 -3.94 4.87 -2.20
CA THR A 140 -3.01 5.61 -3.06
C THR A 140 -3.42 5.44 -4.52
N PRO A 141 -3.00 6.31 -5.43
CA PRO A 141 -3.22 6.09 -6.86
C PRO A 141 -2.36 4.95 -7.42
N PHE A 142 -1.53 4.31 -6.60
CA PHE A 142 -0.67 3.20 -7.00
C PHE A 142 -1.34 1.86 -6.69
N SER A 143 -2.42 1.54 -7.42
CA SER A 143 -3.25 0.33 -7.24
C SER A 143 -3.04 -0.76 -8.30
N GLY A 144 -1.89 -0.77 -8.95
CA GLY A 144 -1.49 -1.79 -9.90
C GLY A 144 -2.29 -1.73 -11.20
N LYS A 145 -2.82 -2.88 -11.64
CA LYS A 145 -3.54 -3.01 -12.92
C LYS A 145 -5.00 -2.59 -12.87
N THR A 146 -5.56 -2.38 -11.68
CA THR A 146 -6.97 -2.04 -11.49
C THR A 146 -7.11 -0.63 -10.94
N ASN A 147 -8.30 -0.03 -11.08
CA ASN A 147 -8.64 1.25 -10.44
C ASN A 147 -9.20 1.05 -9.02
N GLN A 148 -8.88 -0.07 -8.36
CA GLN A 148 -9.33 -0.34 -6.99
C GLN A 148 -8.46 0.43 -5.98
N ASN A 149 -8.79 1.72 -5.86
CA ASN A 149 -8.25 2.59 -4.84
C ASN A 149 -9.32 3.62 -4.42
N ILE A 150 -9.29 3.99 -3.15
CA ILE A 150 -10.20 5.00 -2.59
C ILE A 150 -9.38 5.98 -1.78
N ASN A 151 -9.56 7.28 -2.04
CA ASN A 151 -8.91 8.34 -1.27
C ASN A 151 -9.53 8.47 0.13
N ALA A 152 -9.16 7.55 1.02
CA ALA A 152 -9.59 7.47 2.40
C ALA A 152 -8.49 6.84 3.26
N LYS A 153 -8.68 6.87 4.57
CA LYS A 153 -7.78 6.24 5.54
C LYS A 153 -8.54 5.55 6.66
N TYR A 154 -8.01 4.43 7.12
CA TYR A 154 -8.59 3.66 8.22
C TYR A 154 -7.48 3.12 9.14
N PRO A 155 -7.73 3.05 10.47
CA PRO A 155 -6.78 2.46 11.41
C PRO A 155 -6.50 1.00 11.04
N VAL A 156 -5.23 0.60 11.14
CA VAL A 156 -4.81 -0.77 10.82
C VAL A 156 -5.16 -1.72 11.96
N ALA A 157 -5.93 -2.77 11.66
CA ALA A 157 -6.20 -3.85 12.62
C ALA A 157 -5.07 -4.90 12.65
N GLY A 158 -4.49 -5.22 11.49
CA GLY A 158 -3.41 -6.19 11.40
C GLY A 158 -2.91 -6.40 9.98
N ILE A 159 -1.75 -7.05 9.89
CA ILE A 159 -1.09 -7.36 8.62
C ILE A 159 -0.83 -8.87 8.54
N ALA A 160 -1.35 -9.52 7.50
CA ALA A 160 -1.17 -10.96 7.27
C ALA A 160 -0.35 -11.24 6.01
N PHE A 161 0.64 -12.11 6.13
CA PHE A 161 1.47 -12.58 5.03
C PHE A 161 0.90 -13.90 4.47
N LEU A 162 0.38 -13.85 3.24
CA LEU A 162 -0.33 -14.98 2.63
C LEU A 162 0.64 -16.02 2.06
N GLN A 163 0.25 -17.29 2.19
CA GLN A 163 0.82 -18.43 1.49
C GLN A 163 -0.31 -19.34 1.01
N GLN A 164 -0.23 -19.83 -0.23
CA GLN A 164 -1.25 -20.76 -0.74
C GLN A 164 -1.16 -22.11 -0.02
N ASN A 165 -2.31 -22.59 0.45
CA ASN A 165 -2.43 -23.89 1.10
C ASN A 165 -3.85 -24.43 0.93
N PRO A 166 -4.07 -25.75 0.82
CA PRO A 166 -5.43 -26.32 0.84
C PRO A 166 -6.17 -26.08 2.17
N ILE A 167 -5.45 -25.91 3.28
CA ILE A 167 -6.00 -25.75 4.62
C ILE A 167 -5.79 -24.30 5.09
N ASN A 168 -6.89 -23.66 5.48
CA ASN A 168 -6.86 -22.32 6.06
C ASN A 168 -6.27 -22.36 7.47
N GLU A 169 -5.18 -21.63 7.70
CA GLU A 169 -4.55 -21.49 9.01
C GLU A 169 -3.88 -20.13 9.14
N ILE A 170 -4.34 -19.32 10.10
CA ILE A 170 -3.76 -18.02 10.42
C ILE A 170 -3.09 -18.08 11.79
N LYS A 171 -1.86 -17.60 11.89
CA LYS A 171 -1.05 -17.61 13.12
C LYS A 171 -0.42 -16.27 13.34
N ARG A 172 -0.51 -15.77 14.58
CA ARG A 172 0.24 -14.57 14.98
C ARG A 172 1.73 -14.91 15.00
N ILE A 173 2.55 -14.01 14.45
CA ILE A 173 3.99 -14.17 14.39
C ILE A 173 4.71 -13.12 15.23
N SER A 174 5.96 -13.41 15.56
CA SER A 174 6.83 -12.48 16.27
C SER A 174 7.26 -11.30 15.39
N SER A 175 7.66 -10.19 16.01
CA SER A 175 8.22 -9.03 15.29
C SER A 175 9.45 -9.41 14.44
N LYS A 176 10.25 -10.39 14.91
CA LYS A 176 11.43 -10.90 14.18
C LYS A 176 11.06 -11.68 12.91
N GLU A 177 9.93 -12.37 12.89
CA GLU A 177 9.44 -13.02 11.68
C GLU A 177 8.79 -12.01 10.74
N ALA A 178 8.03 -11.07 11.32
CA ALA A 178 7.32 -10.03 10.57
C ALA A 178 8.28 -9.11 9.81
N ILE A 179 9.40 -8.70 10.41
CA ILE A 179 10.37 -7.78 9.79
C ILE A 179 10.93 -8.34 8.48
N ILE A 180 11.24 -9.63 8.42
CA ILE A 180 11.79 -10.29 7.22
C ILE A 180 10.75 -10.25 6.09
N ASN A 181 9.51 -10.58 6.40
CA ASN A 181 8.43 -10.56 5.42
C ASN A 181 8.11 -9.13 4.96
N PHE A 182 8.09 -8.16 5.88
CA PHE A 182 7.79 -6.77 5.57
C PHE A 182 8.85 -6.15 4.66
N ILE A 183 10.14 -6.31 4.97
CA ILE A 183 11.24 -5.73 4.17
C ILE A 183 11.21 -6.24 2.73
N ASN A 184 10.82 -7.51 2.53
CA ASN A 184 10.69 -8.09 1.20
C ASN A 184 9.48 -7.56 0.40
N GLN A 185 8.55 -6.86 1.06
CA GLN A 185 7.32 -6.32 0.46
C GLN A 185 7.29 -4.79 0.50
N THR A 186 8.38 -4.11 0.84
CA THR A 186 8.48 -2.64 0.79
C THR A 186 9.47 -2.17 -0.29
N LEU A 187 9.54 -0.86 -0.53
CA LEU A 187 10.56 -0.29 -1.41
C LEU A 187 11.87 -0.18 -0.66
N LYS A 188 12.96 -0.59 -1.32
CA LYS A 188 14.30 -0.41 -0.77
C LYS A 188 14.73 1.05 -0.90
N PRO A 189 15.09 1.71 0.21
CA PRO A 189 15.68 3.03 0.18
C PRO A 189 16.98 3.09 -0.64
N HIS A 190 17.34 4.30 -1.06
CA HIS A 190 18.49 4.55 -1.93
C HIS A 190 19.71 5.13 -1.21
N ASP A 191 19.52 5.63 0.02
CA ASP A 191 20.56 6.19 0.88
C ASP A 191 20.34 5.80 2.35
N GLU A 192 21.36 6.02 3.17
CA GLU A 192 21.40 5.67 4.60
C GLU A 192 20.35 6.42 5.42
N GLU A 193 20.15 7.71 5.17
CA GLU A 193 19.13 8.53 5.87
C GLU A 193 17.73 7.93 5.69
N ARG A 194 17.40 7.48 4.48
CA ARG A 194 16.13 6.84 4.19
C ARG A 194 16.02 5.44 4.78
N TYR A 195 17.13 4.70 4.93
CA TYR A 195 17.13 3.45 5.68
C TYR A 195 16.81 3.68 7.16
N ASP A 196 17.36 4.72 7.78
CA ASP A 196 17.11 5.03 9.19
C ASP A 196 15.64 5.43 9.43
N LEU A 197 15.05 6.25 8.55
CA LEU A 197 13.64 6.61 8.59
C LEU A 197 12.74 5.37 8.43
N MET A 198 13.09 4.48 7.49
CA MET A 198 12.35 3.23 7.26
C MET A 198 12.42 2.32 8.49
N ALA A 199 13.62 2.15 9.07
CA ALA A 199 13.83 1.31 10.25
C ALA A 199 13.03 1.84 11.45
N THR A 200 13.14 3.14 11.74
CA THR A 200 12.39 3.79 12.83
C THR A 200 10.88 3.63 12.66
N THR A 201 10.37 3.83 11.44
CA THR A 201 8.95 3.66 11.16
C THR A 201 8.51 2.20 11.31
N LEU A 202 9.31 1.25 10.79
CA LEU A 202 9.00 -0.17 10.85
C LEU A 202 9.04 -0.71 12.28
N ASP A 203 10.01 -0.31 13.09
CA ASP A 203 10.09 -0.70 14.52
C ASP A 203 8.80 -0.31 15.25
N ARG A 204 8.33 0.92 15.04
CA ARG A 204 7.07 1.39 15.64
C ARG A 204 5.84 0.62 15.13
N ILE A 205 5.82 0.20 13.86
CA ILE A 205 4.75 -0.67 13.33
C ILE A 205 4.82 -2.05 13.99
N LEU A 206 6.01 -2.63 14.12
CA LEU A 206 6.24 -3.96 14.72
C LEU A 206 5.87 -4.02 16.20
N GLU A 207 5.93 -2.89 16.91
CA GLU A 207 5.49 -2.76 18.30
C GLU A 207 3.95 -2.65 18.43
N LEU A 208 3.31 -1.89 17.54
CA LEU A 208 1.90 -1.51 17.69
C LEU A 208 0.91 -2.40 16.93
N ILE A 209 1.35 -3.04 15.85
CA ILE A 209 0.47 -3.78 14.95
C ILE A 209 0.71 -5.28 15.06
N PRO A 210 -0.36 -6.11 15.20
CA PRO A 210 -0.20 -7.55 15.15
C PRO A 210 0.06 -8.03 13.71
N PHE A 211 1.03 -8.93 13.59
CA PHE A 211 1.40 -9.57 12.34
C PHE A 211 1.03 -11.05 12.34
N TYR A 212 0.71 -11.56 11.16
CA TYR A 212 0.28 -12.94 10.99
C TYR A 212 0.93 -13.59 9.76
N THR A 213 1.14 -14.89 9.82
CA THR A 213 1.20 -15.73 8.62
C THR A 213 -0.18 -16.31 8.36
N PHE A 214 -0.55 -16.45 7.09
CA PHE A 214 -1.85 -16.97 6.73
C PHE A 214 -1.76 -17.94 5.54
N ASN A 215 -1.83 -19.22 5.86
CA ASN A 215 -2.06 -20.29 4.90
C ASN A 215 -3.51 -20.20 4.42
N VAL A 216 -3.71 -20.01 3.12
CA VAL A 216 -5.02 -19.62 2.58
C VAL A 216 -5.39 -20.42 1.33
N ASN A 217 -6.62 -20.89 1.30
CA ASN A 217 -7.31 -21.42 0.13
C ASN A 217 -8.23 -20.34 -0.49
N ARG A 218 -9.18 -20.72 -1.35
CA ARG A 218 -10.08 -19.76 -2.03
C ARG A 218 -11.52 -19.79 -1.52
N ASP A 219 -11.76 -20.44 -0.39
CA ASP A 219 -13.08 -20.60 0.17
C ASP A 219 -13.47 -19.37 1.00
N ASP A 220 -14.78 -19.16 1.17
CA ASP A 220 -15.33 -17.99 1.87
C ASP A 220 -14.92 -17.98 3.36
N GLU A 221 -14.75 -19.16 3.96
CA GLU A 221 -14.28 -19.37 5.33
C GLU A 221 -12.92 -18.72 5.60
N ALA A 222 -12.06 -18.56 4.58
CA ALA A 222 -10.78 -17.90 4.73
C ALA A 222 -10.93 -16.45 5.20
N ALA A 223 -11.90 -15.71 4.64
CA ALA A 223 -12.15 -14.32 5.03
C ALA A 223 -12.74 -14.23 6.45
N ILE A 224 -13.60 -15.18 6.81
CA ILE A 224 -14.20 -15.27 8.16
C ILE A 224 -13.12 -15.53 9.20
N LEU A 225 -12.25 -16.51 8.95
CA LEU A 225 -11.14 -16.85 9.83
C LEU A 225 -10.20 -15.65 10.03
N ALA A 226 -9.79 -15.01 8.94
CA ALA A 226 -8.92 -13.84 8.99
C ALA A 226 -9.54 -12.71 9.83
N TYR A 227 -10.81 -12.37 9.60
CA TYR A 227 -11.49 -11.34 10.38
C TYR A 227 -11.58 -11.70 11.87
N GLN A 228 -12.00 -12.92 12.20
CA GLN A 228 -12.12 -13.37 13.59
C GLN A 228 -10.80 -13.33 14.35
N THR A 229 -9.68 -13.64 13.68
CA THR A 229 -8.35 -13.63 14.30
C THR A 229 -7.69 -12.25 14.35
N MET A 230 -7.94 -11.39 13.36
CA MET A 230 -7.24 -10.11 13.21
C MET A 230 -8.01 -8.90 13.74
N ARG A 231 -9.31 -9.02 14.05
CA ARG A 231 -10.11 -7.89 14.55
C ARG A 231 -9.53 -7.35 15.87
N ILE A 232 -9.72 -6.06 16.06
CA ILE A 232 -9.48 -5.41 17.35
C ILE A 232 -10.71 -5.67 18.23
N ASP A 233 -10.48 -6.10 19.46
CA ASP A 233 -11.52 -6.30 20.49
C ASP A 233 -12.01 -4.98 21.08
#